data_AF-A0A226HHQ9-F1
#
_entry.id   AF-A0A226HHQ9-F1
#
_cell.length_a   1.000
_cell.length_b   1.000
_cell.length_c   1.000
_cell.angle_alpha   90.00
_cell.angle_beta   90.00
_cell.angle_gamma   90.00
#
_symmetry.space_group_name_H-M   'P 1'
#
loop_
_entity.id
_entity.type
_entity.pdbx_description
1 polymer ?
#
loop_
_entity_poly.entity_id
_entity_poly.type
_entity_poly.pdbx_seq_one_letter_code
_entity_poly.pdbx_strand_id
1 'polypeptide(L)'
;MLILHKTVKNIFMKTYTKRELALIIHQIINNKYSNPEYFYEQLKTNIKAKIKANSKTVLTDDEYYKKGLGFAQFIIGDLNLITIQHIEFRLSTDVIKEASVGIEIANYNNYFLKAAKEIIREFLNAKFKIHKAKNKKHNGNRK
;
A
#
# COMPACT_ATOMS: atom_id res chain seq x y z
N MET A 1 -47.35 27.17 24.16
CA MET A 1 -46.36 27.22 23.07
C MET A 1 -44.97 27.15 23.69
N LEU A 2 -44.26 26.03 23.57
CA LEU A 2 -42.86 25.88 23.99
C LEU A 2 -42.02 25.69 22.74
N ILE A 3 -41.38 26.76 22.27
CA ILE A 3 -40.34 26.71 21.25
C ILE A 3 -39.03 26.91 22.01
N LEU A 4 -38.28 25.82 22.21
CA LEU A 4 -36.91 25.90 22.70
C LEU A 4 -36.01 25.00 21.84
N HIS A 5 -35.40 25.68 20.87
CA HIS A 5 -34.02 25.52 20.40
C HIS A 5 -33.56 24.08 20.14
N LYS A 6 -33.77 23.63 18.90
CA LYS A 6 -32.86 22.67 18.27
C LYS A 6 -31.47 23.31 18.26
N THR A 7 -30.61 22.88 19.17
CA THR A 7 -29.16 23.08 19.11
C THR A 7 -28.68 22.53 17.78
N VAL A 8 -28.49 23.41 16.80
CA VAL A 8 -27.74 23.08 15.59
C VAL A 8 -26.30 22.92 16.04
N LYS A 9 -25.93 21.69 16.41
CA LYS A 9 -24.52 21.31 16.58
C LYS A 9 -23.92 21.44 15.19
N ASN A 10 -23.36 22.60 14.90
CA ASN A 10 -22.63 22.84 13.66
C ASN A 10 -21.34 22.02 13.77
N ILE A 11 -21.43 20.72 13.43
CA ILE A 11 -20.29 19.83 13.34
C ILE A 11 -19.53 20.29 12.11
N PHE A 12 -18.69 21.30 12.26
CA PHE A 12 -17.73 21.66 11.22
C PHE A 12 -16.81 20.45 11.03
N MET A 13 -17.07 19.68 9.97
CA MET A 13 -16.21 18.57 9.61
C MET A 13 -14.85 19.13 9.18
N LYS A 14 -13.78 18.50 9.66
CA LYS A 14 -12.42 18.95 9.34
C LYS A 14 -12.17 18.78 7.84
N THR A 15 -11.66 19.83 7.20
CA THR A 15 -11.15 19.77 5.84
C THR A 15 -9.75 19.18 5.81
N TYR A 16 -9.42 18.47 4.74
CA TYR A 16 -8.11 17.86 4.57
C TYR A 16 -7.53 18.23 3.21
N THR A 17 -6.26 18.63 3.23
CA THR A 17 -5.48 18.82 2.02
C THR A 17 -5.11 17.47 1.41
N LYS A 18 -4.82 17.48 0.09
CA LYS A 18 -4.30 16.32 -0.63
C LYS A 18 -3.08 15.70 0.06
N ARG A 19 -2.19 16.55 0.60
CA ARG A 19 -0.99 16.12 1.32
C ARG A 19 -1.31 15.43 2.64
N GLU A 20 -2.26 15.94 3.41
CA GLU A 20 -2.69 15.30 4.66
C GLU A 20 -3.32 13.93 4.42
N LEU A 21 -4.15 13.79 3.39
CA LEU A 21 -4.70 12.49 2.99
C LEU A 21 -3.60 11.51 2.58
N ALA A 22 -2.59 11.98 1.85
CA ALA A 22 -1.45 11.17 1.47
C ALA A 22 -0.59 10.75 2.67
N LEU A 23 -0.44 11.63 3.68
CA LEU A 23 0.24 11.30 4.93
C LEU A 23 -0.45 10.18 5.70
N ILE A 24 -1.79 10.14 5.72
CA ILE A 24 -2.56 9.05 6.35
C ILE A 24 -2.23 7.71 5.68
N ILE A 25 -2.25 7.67 4.34
CA ILE A 25 -1.89 6.44 3.59
C ILE A 25 -0.44 6.06 3.84
N HIS A 26 0.47 7.04 3.86
CA HIS A 26 1.89 6.80 4.14
C HIS A 26 2.12 6.21 5.54
N GLN A 27 1.39 6.70 6.54
CA GLN A 27 1.43 6.13 7.89
C GLN A 27 0.87 4.70 7.92
N ILE A 28 -0.23 4.43 7.21
CA ILE A 28 -0.77 3.07 7.09
C ILE A 28 0.26 2.13 6.46
N ILE A 29 0.94 2.57 5.40
CA ILE A 29 2.02 1.81 4.75
C ILE A 29 3.12 1.48 5.76
N ASN A 30 3.69 2.49 6.42
CA ASN A 30 4.81 2.27 7.33
C ASN A 30 4.44 1.49 8.61
N ASN A 31 3.21 1.63 9.11
CA ASN A 31 2.80 0.97 10.33
C ASN A 31 2.37 -0.48 10.10
N LYS A 32 1.65 -0.76 9.01
CA LYS A 32 1.11 -2.12 8.76
C LYS A 32 2.04 -2.96 7.90
N TYR A 33 2.65 -2.37 6.87
CA TYR A 33 3.41 -3.12 5.87
C TYR A 33 4.90 -3.25 6.19
N SER A 34 5.37 -2.68 7.30
CA SER A 34 6.72 -2.90 7.84
C SER A 34 6.88 -4.27 8.53
N ASN A 35 5.78 -4.97 8.81
CA ASN A 35 5.80 -6.34 9.30
C ASN A 35 5.81 -7.34 8.12
N PRO A 36 6.82 -8.22 8.01
CA PRO A 36 6.93 -9.18 6.89
C PRO A 36 5.76 -10.14 6.77
N GLU A 37 5.22 -10.63 7.89
CA GLU A 37 4.11 -11.59 7.89
C GLU A 37 2.82 -10.95 7.36
N TYR A 38 2.48 -9.76 7.86
CA TYR A 38 1.33 -8.98 7.40
C TYR A 38 1.49 -8.60 5.93
N PHE A 39 2.68 -8.13 5.53
CA PHE A 39 2.99 -7.81 4.14
C PHE A 39 2.75 -9.01 3.23
N TYR A 40 3.28 -10.18 3.62
CA TYR A 40 3.13 -11.41 2.87
C TYR A 40 1.67 -11.83 2.76
N GLU A 41 0.93 -11.89 3.87
CA GLU A 41 -0.47 -12.32 3.85
C GLU A 41 -1.35 -11.38 3.01
N GLN A 42 -1.11 -10.07 3.05
CA GLN A 42 -1.85 -9.13 2.20
C GLN A 42 -1.58 -9.28 0.70
N LEU A 43 -0.42 -9.80 0.32
CA LEU A 43 0.05 -9.89 -1.07
C LEU A 43 0.34 -11.33 -1.51
N LYS A 44 -0.11 -12.32 -0.74
CA LYS A 44 0.25 -13.74 -0.85
C LYS A 44 0.10 -14.27 -2.27
N THR A 45 -1.05 -14.04 -2.89
CA THR A 45 -1.34 -14.49 -4.25
C THR A 45 -0.34 -13.91 -5.26
N ASN A 46 -0.01 -12.62 -5.14
CA ASN A 46 0.96 -11.98 -6.02
C ASN A 46 2.37 -12.51 -5.78
N ILE A 47 2.80 -12.60 -4.53
CA ILE A 47 4.13 -13.10 -4.17
C ILE A 47 4.28 -14.55 -4.65
N LYS A 48 3.32 -15.43 -4.36
CA LYS A 48 3.31 -16.82 -4.85
C LYS A 48 3.41 -16.89 -6.37
N ALA A 49 2.63 -16.08 -7.11
CA ALA A 49 2.71 -16.03 -8.57
C ALA A 49 4.10 -15.60 -9.07
N LYS A 50 4.74 -14.61 -8.43
CA LYS A 50 6.09 -14.17 -8.79
C LYS A 50 7.16 -15.20 -8.46
N ILE A 51 7.06 -15.89 -7.32
CA ILE A 51 7.97 -16.98 -6.94
C ILE A 51 7.83 -18.13 -7.93
N LYS A 52 6.59 -18.56 -8.22
CA LYS A 52 6.29 -19.63 -9.16
C LYS A 52 6.86 -19.34 -10.55
N ALA A 53 6.70 -18.11 -11.04
CA ALA A 53 7.22 -17.71 -12.35
C ALA A 53 8.76 -17.69 -12.46
N ASN A 54 9.49 -17.74 -11.34
CA ASN A 54 10.95 -17.78 -11.32
C ASN A 54 11.50 -19.13 -10.81
N SER A 55 10.64 -20.03 -10.34
CA SER A 55 11.05 -21.36 -9.87
C SER A 55 11.08 -22.34 -11.03
N LYS A 56 12.10 -23.21 -11.04
CA LYS A 56 12.18 -24.35 -11.98
C LYS A 56 11.49 -25.61 -11.45
N THR A 57 11.17 -25.62 -10.16
CA THR A 57 10.56 -26.74 -9.45
C THR A 57 9.23 -26.33 -8.83
N VAL A 58 8.35 -27.31 -8.63
CA VAL A 58 7.16 -27.16 -7.80
C VAL A 58 7.62 -27.05 -6.35
N LEU A 59 7.14 -26.01 -5.67
CA LEU A 59 7.48 -25.75 -4.27
C LEU A 59 6.32 -26.16 -3.37
N THR A 60 6.64 -26.57 -2.15
CA THR A 60 5.64 -26.79 -1.09
C THR A 60 5.10 -25.46 -0.57
N ASP A 61 3.98 -25.48 0.14
CA ASP A 61 3.41 -24.27 0.73
C ASP A 61 4.35 -23.61 1.76
N ASP A 62 5.10 -24.40 2.53
CA ASP A 62 6.11 -23.92 3.47
C ASP A 62 7.29 -23.24 2.76
N GLU A 63 7.72 -23.78 1.61
CA GLU A 63 8.76 -23.14 0.80
C GLU A 63 8.27 -21.83 0.18
N TYR A 64 7.02 -21.77 -0.27
CA TYR A 64 6.40 -20.53 -0.73
C TYR A 64 6.33 -19.49 0.40
N TYR A 65 5.98 -19.93 1.61
CA TYR A 65 5.92 -19.07 2.78
C TYR A 65 7.31 -18.50 3.13
N LYS A 66 8.32 -19.37 3.29
CA LYS A 66 9.70 -18.94 3.63
C LYS A 66 10.29 -18.00 2.57
N LYS A 67 10.16 -18.34 1.28
CA LYS A 67 10.62 -17.47 0.19
C LYS A 67 9.81 -16.16 0.14
N GLY A 68 8.51 -16.26 0.42
CA GLY A 68 7.61 -15.11 0.46
C GLY A 68 7.97 -14.10 1.54
N LEU A 69 8.26 -14.57 2.76
CA LEU A 69 8.77 -13.73 3.84
C LEU A 69 10.11 -13.09 3.51
N GLY A 70 11.05 -13.85 2.92
CA GLY A 70 12.33 -13.29 2.48
C GLY A 70 12.16 -12.16 1.46
N PHE A 71 11.22 -12.31 0.51
CA PHE A 71 10.86 -11.24 -0.42
C PHE A 71 10.19 -10.05 0.26
N ALA A 72 9.27 -10.29 1.20
CA ALA A 72 8.63 -9.23 1.96
C ALA A 72 9.67 -8.41 2.71
N GLN A 73 10.60 -9.05 3.41
CA GLN A 73 11.65 -8.39 4.18
C GLN A 73 12.61 -7.58 3.31
N PHE A 74 12.99 -8.10 2.14
CA PHE A 74 13.78 -7.35 1.16
C PHE A 74 13.08 -6.06 0.71
N ILE A 75 11.77 -6.12 0.47
CA ILE A 75 10.99 -4.97 0.00
C ILE A 75 10.72 -3.98 1.12
N ILE A 76 10.52 -4.47 2.34
CA ILE A 76 10.31 -3.65 3.54
C ILE A 76 11.47 -2.67 3.74
N GLY A 77 12.71 -3.12 3.51
CA GLY A 77 13.90 -2.26 3.58
C GLY A 77 13.88 -1.06 2.63
N ASP A 78 13.04 -1.10 1.59
CA ASP A 78 12.91 -0.04 0.59
C ASP A 78 11.58 0.72 0.67
N LEU A 79 10.72 0.47 1.68
CA LEU A 79 9.40 1.12 1.76
C LEU A 79 9.46 2.65 1.86
N ASN A 80 10.54 3.18 2.42
CA ASN A 80 10.84 4.61 2.50
C ASN A 80 10.94 5.29 1.12
N LEU A 81 11.11 4.53 0.04
CA LEU A 81 11.10 5.07 -1.33
C LEU A 81 9.70 5.43 -1.82
N ILE A 82 8.64 5.00 -1.13
CA ILE A 82 7.26 5.40 -1.43
C ILE A 82 7.04 6.81 -0.89
N THR A 83 7.20 7.81 -1.76
CA THR A 83 7.10 9.21 -1.35
C THR A 83 5.64 9.68 -1.19
N ILE A 84 5.44 10.71 -0.36
CA ILE A 84 4.13 11.38 -0.24
C ILE A 84 3.62 11.87 -1.58
N GLN A 85 4.49 12.46 -2.41
CA GLN A 85 4.12 12.92 -3.76
C GLN A 85 3.59 11.77 -4.63
N HIS A 86 4.21 10.60 -4.58
CA HIS A 86 3.70 9.44 -5.31
C HIS A 86 2.30 9.07 -4.84
N ILE A 87 2.06 9.05 -3.51
CA ILE A 87 0.74 8.77 -2.93
C ILE A 87 -0.27 9.82 -3.36
N GLU A 88 0.09 11.12 -3.36
CA GLU A 88 -0.76 12.20 -3.84
C GLU A 88 -1.21 11.96 -5.29
N PHE A 89 -0.34 11.49 -6.19
CA PHE A 89 -0.73 11.17 -7.57
C PHE A 89 -1.69 9.98 -7.69
N ARG A 90 -1.82 9.13 -6.66
CA ARG A 90 -2.73 7.98 -6.65
C ARG A 90 -4.04 8.25 -5.90
N LEU A 91 -4.17 9.39 -5.23
CA LEU A 91 -5.41 9.75 -4.54
C LEU A 91 -6.58 9.90 -5.53
N SER A 92 -7.77 9.50 -5.09
CA SER A 92 -9.01 9.66 -5.85
C SER A 92 -9.40 11.13 -5.88
N THR A 93 -9.73 11.64 -7.07
CA THR A 93 -10.23 12.99 -7.26
C THR A 93 -11.49 13.26 -6.42
N ASP A 94 -12.37 12.27 -6.27
CA ASP A 94 -13.62 12.42 -5.51
C ASP A 94 -13.33 12.56 -4.02
N VAL A 95 -12.42 11.75 -3.47
CA VAL A 95 -11.99 11.86 -2.08
C VAL A 95 -11.33 13.21 -1.82
N ILE A 96 -10.54 13.74 -2.76
CA ILE A 96 -9.93 15.07 -2.63
C ILE A 96 -11.01 16.16 -2.61
N LYS A 97 -12.02 16.08 -3.49
CA LYS A 97 -13.13 17.04 -3.54
C LYS A 97 -13.95 17.00 -2.26
N GLU A 98 -14.33 15.82 -1.80
CA GLU A 98 -15.09 15.64 -0.55
C GLU A 98 -14.28 16.13 0.65
N ALA A 99 -13.00 15.79 0.73
CA ALA A 99 -12.11 16.29 1.78
C ALA A 99 -11.99 17.81 1.82
N SER A 100 -12.12 18.49 0.67
CA SER A 100 -12.05 19.94 0.60
C SER A 100 -13.27 20.64 1.20
N VAL A 101 -14.42 19.95 1.27
CA VAL A 101 -15.64 20.45 1.91
C VAL A 101 -15.84 19.96 3.34
N GLY A 102 -15.02 19.00 3.78
CA GLY A 102 -14.98 18.46 5.14
C GLY A 102 -15.46 17.03 5.21
N ILE A 103 -14.64 16.14 5.79
CA ILE A 103 -14.96 14.72 5.95
C ILE A 103 -14.60 14.20 7.34
N GLU A 104 -15.23 13.10 7.71
CA GLU A 104 -14.78 12.25 8.82
C GLU A 104 -13.90 11.11 8.29
N ILE A 105 -12.62 11.13 8.62
CA ILE A 105 -11.61 10.16 8.14
C ILE A 105 -12.01 8.70 8.43
N ALA A 106 -12.72 8.45 9.54
CA ALA A 106 -13.17 7.11 9.89
C ALA A 106 -14.05 6.47 8.79
N ASN A 107 -14.85 7.28 8.09
CA ASN A 107 -15.73 6.83 7.01
C ASN A 107 -14.96 6.43 5.75
N TYR A 108 -13.70 6.88 5.61
CA TYR A 108 -12.83 6.61 4.47
C TYR A 108 -11.72 5.60 4.80
N ASN A 109 -11.75 4.97 5.98
CA ASN A 109 -10.74 3.97 6.37
C ASN A 109 -10.56 2.85 5.34
N ASN A 110 -11.67 2.33 4.79
CA ASN A 110 -11.61 1.29 3.75
C ASN A 110 -10.91 1.79 2.48
N TYR A 111 -11.15 3.05 2.10
CA TYR A 111 -10.48 3.68 0.97
C TYR A 111 -8.97 3.77 1.23
N PHE A 112 -8.55 4.32 2.39
CA PHE A 112 -7.13 4.48 2.71
C PHE A 112 -6.39 3.14 2.80
N LEU A 113 -7.01 2.11 3.40
CA LEU A 113 -6.44 0.77 3.46
C LEU A 113 -6.29 0.14 2.07
N LYS A 114 -7.30 0.29 1.22
CA LYS A 114 -7.24 -0.22 -0.16
C LYS A 114 -6.16 0.50 -0.98
N ALA A 115 -6.11 1.83 -0.89
CA ALA A 115 -5.10 2.64 -1.58
C ALA A 115 -3.68 2.26 -1.12
N ALA A 116 -3.45 2.11 0.18
CA ALA A 116 -2.16 1.64 0.71
C ALA A 116 -1.77 0.28 0.12
N LYS A 117 -2.70 -0.68 0.10
CA LYS A 117 -2.47 -2.02 -0.48
C LYS A 117 -2.11 -1.97 -1.96
N GLU A 118 -2.78 -1.13 -2.74
CA GLU A 118 -2.54 -0.98 -4.17
C GLU A 118 -1.17 -0.37 -4.46
N ILE A 119 -0.78 0.67 -3.72
CA ILE A 119 0.54 1.31 -3.83
C ILE A 119 1.65 0.31 -3.48
N ILE A 120 1.49 -0.44 -2.38
CA ILE A 120 2.43 -1.49 -1.99
C ILE A 120 2.54 -2.58 -3.06
N ARG A 121 1.41 -2.97 -3.66
CA ARG A 121 1.37 -3.97 -4.73
C ARG A 121 2.13 -3.51 -5.96
N GLU A 122 2.01 -2.25 -6.34
CA GLU A 122 2.76 -1.66 -7.46
C GLU A 122 4.24 -1.59 -7.17
N PHE A 123 4.59 -1.18 -5.96
CA PHE A 123 5.98 -1.15 -5.49
C PHE A 123 6.62 -2.54 -5.53
N LEU A 124 5.92 -3.56 -5.01
CA LEU A 124 6.30 -4.97 -5.12
C LEU A 124 6.57 -5.39 -6.57
N ASN A 125 5.64 -5.08 -7.48
CA ASN A 125 5.77 -5.42 -8.90
C ASN A 125 6.98 -4.74 -9.56
N ALA A 126 7.23 -3.47 -9.24
CA ALA A 126 8.39 -2.72 -9.72
C ALA A 126 9.70 -3.33 -9.24
N LYS A 127 9.81 -3.65 -7.94
CA LYS A 127 10.98 -4.30 -7.35
C LYS A 127 11.24 -5.68 -7.98
N PHE A 128 10.19 -6.47 -8.21
CA PHE A 128 10.32 -7.75 -8.92
C PHE A 128 10.84 -7.59 -10.36
N LYS A 129 10.37 -6.58 -11.10
CA LYS A 129 10.84 -6.30 -12.47
C LYS A 129 12.33 -5.96 -12.48
N ILE A 130 12.78 -5.13 -11.54
CA ILE A 130 14.20 -4.77 -11.38
C ILE A 130 15.03 -6.01 -11.02
N HIS A 131 14.59 -6.79 -10.04
CA HIS A 131 15.28 -8.01 -9.60
C HIS A 131 15.43 -9.02 -10.74
N LYS A 132 14.35 -9.26 -11.51
CA LYS A 132 14.37 -10.14 -12.69
C LYS A 132 15.34 -9.66 -13.77
N ALA A 133 15.41 -8.35 -14.02
CA ALA A 133 16.31 -7.78 -15.02
C ALA A 133 17.79 -7.95 -14.64
N LYS A 134 18.14 -7.76 -13.35
CA LYS A 134 19.50 -7.96 -12.84
C LYS A 134 19.98 -9.41 -13.04
N ASN A 135 19.13 -10.38 -12.72
CA ASN A 135 19.48 -11.80 -12.85
C ASN A 135 19.67 -12.25 -14.31
N LYS A 136 18.96 -11.63 -15.27
CA LYS A 136 19.18 -11.90 -16.70
C LYS A 136 20.53 -11.38 -17.19
N LYS A 137 20.91 -10.15 -16.82
CA LYS A 137 22.21 -9.57 -17.21
C LYS A 137 23.39 -10.36 -16.67
N HIS A 138 23.29 -10.85 -15.44
CA HIS A 138 24.36 -11.61 -14.80
C HIS A 138 24.58 -13.01 -15.43
N ASN A 139 23.55 -13.60 -16.04
CA ASN A 139 23.66 -14.86 -16.78
C ASN A 139 24.01 -14.68 -18.27
N GLY A 140 23.84 -13.48 -18.83
CA GLY A 140 24.24 -13.15 -20.21
C GLY A 140 25.74 -12.90 -20.37
N ASN A 141 26.42 -12.43 -19.32
CA ASN A 141 27.86 -12.15 -19.31
C ASN A 141 28.74 -13.36 -18.93
N ARG A 142 28.17 -14.57 -18.89
CA ARG A 142 28.90 -15.83 -18.65
C ARG A 142 28.98 -16.70 -19.91
N LYS A 143 29.00 -16.09 -21.09
CA LYS A 143 29.24 -16.75 -22.37
C LYS A 143 30.44 -16.13 -23.05
#